data_AF-A0A0D9WWR6-F1
#
_entry.id   AF-A0A0D9WWR6-F1
#
_cell.length_a   1.000
_cell.length_b   1.000
_cell.length_c   1.000
_cell.angle_alpha   90.00
_cell.angle_beta   90.00
_cell.angle_gamma   90.00
#
_symmetry.space_group_name_H-M   'P 1'
#
loop_
_entity.id
_entity.type
_entity.pdbx_description
1 polymer ?
#
loop_
_entity_poly.entity_id
_entity_poly.type
_entity_poly.pdbx_seq_one_letter_code
_entity_poly.pdbx_strand_id
1 'polypeptide(L)'
;MLPLLEGQFRAALQGNDDDELQICIESGDKAVQTEQGVNMVYLHAGTNPFDTITQAVKAVEKHLQTFHHRDKKKLPSFLDWFGWCTWDAFYTDVTADGVKQGLHSLAAGGAPPRFLIIDDGWQQIGTDSDETSKPAVAVQEGAQFASRLTGIKENSKFHPNDSGLKNLVTQVKRTQGVRQVYVWHAMAGYWGGVSPSPSEMSRYEAALAFPIQSPGVTANQPDIVMDSLSVLGLGLVHPRRVHTFYGELHAYLATCGVDGVKVDVQSIIETLGAGHGGRVALTRAYTRALEASVARSFPDNGCVSCMCHNTDMLYSSRNTAVVRASDDFYPRDPASHTVHVASVAYNSVFLGEFMQPDWDMFHSLHPAAEYHGAARAIGGCAIYVSDKPGNHDFNLLKKLVLPDGSVLRARLPGRPTRDCLFSDPARDGATLLKIWNLNKFGGVVGVFNCQGAGWCRVAKKTRVHDASPGTLTAAVRAADVDAISAAAAAEWTGDAVAYAHCAGELVRLPRGAAIPVTLGALQYEIFHFCPVRVIAIAGVEFAPIGLIDMFNAGGAVEECDVIGDVDSGGGGVEMRVRGCGRFGAYLSRRPARCEVDGDEVDFAYDDDTGLVAVELPVPEKEMYMWKVGIHV
;
A
#
# COMPACT_ATOMS: atom_id res chain seq x y z
N MET A 1 -11.83 16.87 -12.79
CA MET A 1 -12.27 18.00 -11.94
C MET A 1 -11.85 17.69 -10.52
N LEU A 2 -11.31 18.65 -9.77
CA LEU A 2 -10.93 18.47 -8.37
C LEU A 2 -11.70 19.48 -7.51
N PRO A 3 -12.66 19.06 -6.65
CA PRO A 3 -13.24 19.97 -5.67
C PRO A 3 -12.20 20.33 -4.61
N LEU A 4 -12.17 21.58 -4.17
CA LEU A 4 -11.11 22.15 -3.33
C LEU A 4 -11.60 22.50 -1.92
N LEU A 5 -10.65 22.89 -1.06
CA LEU A 5 -10.93 23.54 0.21
C LEU A 5 -10.76 25.05 0.07
N GLU A 6 -11.72 25.83 0.56
CA GLU A 6 -11.62 27.29 0.62
C GLU A 6 -11.91 27.76 2.05
N GLY A 7 -10.87 28.26 2.73
CA GLY A 7 -10.95 28.65 4.13
C GLY A 7 -11.33 27.47 5.04
N GLN A 8 -12.53 27.54 5.62
CA GLN A 8 -13.10 26.51 6.52
C GLN A 8 -14.09 25.57 5.80
N PHE A 9 -14.28 25.74 4.49
CA PHE A 9 -15.28 25.03 3.71
C PHE A 9 -14.64 24.00 2.79
N ARG A 10 -15.32 22.86 2.64
CA ARG A 10 -14.99 21.80 1.70
C ARG A 10 -16.00 21.83 0.55
N ALA A 11 -15.52 21.85 -0.68
CA ALA A 11 -16.35 21.56 -1.85
C ALA A 11 -16.45 20.05 -2.09
N ALA A 12 -17.59 19.61 -2.61
CA ALA A 12 -17.80 18.27 -3.16
C ALA A 12 -18.63 18.35 -4.44
N LEU A 13 -18.53 17.34 -5.29
CA LEU A 13 -19.29 17.23 -6.52
C LEU A 13 -20.37 16.15 -6.37
N GLN A 14 -21.59 16.45 -6.77
CA GLN A 14 -22.71 15.50 -6.78
C GLN A 14 -23.59 15.71 -8.01
N GLY A 15 -24.31 14.67 -8.43
CA GLY A 15 -25.39 14.79 -9.41
C GLY A 15 -26.72 15.12 -8.75
N ASN A 16 -27.69 15.60 -9.52
CA ASN A 16 -29.09 15.77 -9.10
C ASN A 16 -30.05 15.04 -10.06
N ASP A 17 -31.35 15.09 -9.76
CA ASP A 17 -32.41 14.46 -10.57
C ASP A 17 -32.57 15.11 -11.96
N ASP A 18 -32.00 16.30 -12.15
CA ASP A 18 -32.02 17.06 -13.40
C ASP A 18 -30.80 16.77 -14.32
N ASP A 19 -29.97 15.77 -13.98
CA ASP A 19 -28.72 15.41 -14.67
C ASP A 19 -27.68 16.56 -14.71
N GLU A 20 -27.68 17.41 -13.67
CA GLU A 20 -26.74 18.51 -13.50
C GLU A 20 -25.65 18.15 -12.49
N LEU A 21 -24.46 18.73 -12.70
CA LEU A 21 -23.37 18.65 -11.73
C LEU A 21 -23.48 19.80 -10.72
N GLN A 22 -23.72 19.46 -9.45
CA GLN A 22 -23.80 20.41 -8.35
C GLN A 22 -22.49 20.46 -7.56
N ILE A 23 -22.14 21.68 -7.12
CA ILE A 23 -21.06 21.93 -6.17
C ILE A 23 -21.70 22.09 -4.79
N CYS A 24 -21.44 21.13 -3.90
CA CYS A 24 -21.85 21.21 -2.51
C CYS A 24 -20.74 21.83 -1.68
N ILE A 25 -21.06 22.83 -0.85
CA ILE A 25 -20.08 23.55 -0.02
C ILE A 25 -20.50 23.39 1.44
N GLU A 26 -19.61 22.83 2.27
CA GLU A 26 -19.93 22.49 3.66
C GLU A 26 -18.79 22.91 4.60
N SER A 27 -19.14 23.58 5.71
CA SER A 27 -18.21 23.82 6.82
C SER A 27 -18.26 22.71 7.88
N GLY A 28 -19.38 21.98 7.99
CA GLY A 28 -19.60 21.06 9.10
C GLY A 28 -19.81 21.74 10.47
N ASP A 29 -20.04 23.06 10.48
CA ASP A 29 -20.33 23.84 11.69
C ASP A 29 -21.34 24.95 11.39
N LYS A 30 -22.48 24.96 12.09
CA LYS A 30 -23.56 25.95 11.89
C LYS A 30 -23.11 27.38 12.18
N ALA A 31 -22.10 27.57 13.02
CA ALA A 31 -21.53 28.88 13.34
C ALA A 31 -20.57 29.39 12.25
N VAL A 32 -20.12 28.53 11.33
CA VAL A 32 -19.19 28.87 10.26
C VAL A 32 -19.98 28.99 8.96
N GLN A 33 -20.29 30.23 8.59
CA GLN A 33 -21.11 30.59 7.43
C GLN A 33 -20.31 31.41 6.41
N THR A 34 -20.70 31.31 5.14
CA THR A 34 -20.12 32.10 4.04
C THR A 34 -21.21 32.49 3.05
N GLU A 35 -21.05 33.65 2.42
CA GLU A 35 -21.87 34.11 1.30
C GLU A 35 -21.18 33.88 -0.05
N GLN A 36 -19.92 33.41 -0.04
CA GLN A 36 -19.09 33.28 -1.23
C GLN A 36 -18.32 31.95 -1.26
N GLY A 37 -18.19 31.40 -2.47
CA GLY A 37 -17.27 30.32 -2.80
C GLY A 37 -16.67 30.57 -4.17
N VAL A 38 -15.41 31.03 -4.20
CA VAL A 38 -14.76 31.59 -5.39
C VAL A 38 -13.86 30.56 -6.06
N ASN A 39 -13.17 29.73 -5.27
CA ASN A 39 -12.15 28.78 -5.76
C ASN A 39 -12.50 27.34 -5.37
N MET A 40 -13.75 26.93 -5.63
CA MET A 40 -14.29 25.67 -5.12
C MET A 40 -13.96 24.44 -5.97
N VAL A 41 -13.63 24.61 -7.25
CA VAL A 41 -13.33 23.51 -8.17
C VAL A 41 -12.20 23.88 -9.12
N TYR A 42 -11.21 22.99 -9.25
CA TYR A 42 -10.16 23.08 -10.25
C TYR A 42 -10.43 22.16 -11.44
N LEU A 43 -10.23 22.69 -12.65
CA LEU A 43 -10.39 22.00 -13.92
C LEU A 43 -9.04 21.88 -14.62
N HIS A 44 -8.74 20.68 -15.12
CA HIS A 44 -7.52 20.37 -15.86
C HIS A 44 -7.85 19.36 -16.95
N ALA A 45 -7.19 19.47 -18.09
CA ALA A 45 -7.37 18.59 -19.23
C ALA A 45 -6.02 18.28 -19.88
N GLY A 46 -5.86 17.05 -20.33
CA GLY A 46 -4.66 16.55 -20.99
C GLY A 46 -4.94 15.24 -21.74
N THR A 47 -3.97 14.78 -22.53
CA THR A 47 -4.13 13.61 -23.42
C THR A 47 -3.62 12.30 -22.81
N ASN A 48 -2.73 12.38 -21.81
CA ASN A 48 -2.32 11.25 -20.99
C ASN A 48 -3.02 11.37 -19.61
N PRO A 49 -3.84 10.39 -19.19
CA PRO A 49 -4.57 10.48 -17.94
C PRO A 49 -3.67 10.54 -16.69
N PHE A 50 -2.52 9.87 -16.71
CA PHE A 50 -1.59 9.84 -15.57
C PHE A 50 -0.80 11.15 -15.43
N ASP A 51 -0.39 11.75 -16.55
CA ASP A 51 0.20 13.10 -16.54
C ASP A 51 -0.84 14.14 -16.12
N THR A 52 -2.07 14.02 -16.64
CA THR A 52 -3.17 14.95 -16.37
C THR A 52 -3.46 15.04 -14.87
N ILE A 53 -3.58 13.91 -14.17
CA ILE A 53 -3.85 13.90 -12.74
C ILE A 53 -2.65 14.42 -11.93
N THR A 54 -1.43 14.05 -12.32
CA THR A 54 -0.19 14.53 -11.68
C THR A 54 -0.09 16.06 -11.78
N GLN A 55 -0.27 16.60 -12.98
CA GLN A 55 -0.22 18.05 -13.23
C GLN A 55 -1.34 18.78 -12.49
N ALA A 56 -2.54 18.21 -12.45
CA ALA A 56 -3.66 18.80 -11.74
C ALA A 56 -3.42 18.89 -10.23
N VAL A 57 -2.95 17.81 -9.60
CA VAL A 57 -2.66 17.80 -8.16
C VAL A 57 -1.50 18.73 -7.83
N LYS A 58 -0.45 18.82 -8.65
CA LYS A 58 0.64 19.79 -8.48
C LYS A 58 0.18 21.25 -8.63
N ALA A 59 -0.76 21.53 -9.53
CA ALA A 59 -1.36 22.86 -9.63
C ALA A 59 -2.18 23.22 -8.38
N VAL A 60 -2.98 22.27 -7.87
CA VAL A 60 -3.75 22.42 -6.64
C VAL A 60 -2.82 22.56 -5.42
N GLU A 61 -1.70 21.83 -5.36
CA GLU A 61 -0.67 21.97 -4.33
C GLU A 61 -0.11 23.39 -4.30
N LYS A 62 0.25 23.93 -5.47
CA LYS A 62 0.76 25.30 -5.61
C LYS A 62 -0.26 26.35 -5.17
N HIS A 63 -1.55 26.12 -5.45
CA HIS A 63 -2.63 27.03 -5.08
C HIS A 63 -2.95 26.97 -3.59
N LEU A 64 -3.18 25.78 -3.03
CA LEU A 64 -3.63 25.60 -1.65
C LEU A 64 -2.52 25.70 -0.62
N GLN A 65 -1.28 25.35 -0.98
CA GLN A 65 -0.08 25.40 -0.11
C GLN A 65 -0.23 24.70 1.25
N THR A 66 -1.15 23.75 1.36
CA THR A 66 -1.56 23.12 2.64
C THR A 66 -1.18 21.65 2.73
N PHE A 67 -0.87 21.01 1.60
CA PHE A 67 -0.36 19.66 1.50
C PHE A 67 0.89 19.64 0.59
N HIS A 68 1.56 18.50 0.53
CA HIS A 68 2.58 18.25 -0.47
C HIS A 68 2.20 17.09 -1.37
N HIS A 69 2.58 17.18 -2.65
CA HIS A 69 2.51 16.04 -3.57
C HIS A 69 3.47 14.92 -3.11
N ARG A 70 3.15 13.65 -3.44
CA ARG A 70 3.89 12.45 -3.00
C ARG A 70 5.42 12.57 -3.20
N ASP A 71 5.85 13.11 -4.33
CA ASP A 71 7.27 13.23 -4.70
C ASP A 71 8.11 14.13 -3.78
N LYS A 72 7.49 14.98 -2.96
CA LYS A 72 8.17 15.82 -1.96
C LYS A 72 8.21 15.19 -0.56
N LYS A 73 7.59 14.02 -0.39
CA LYS A 73 7.49 13.35 0.91
C LYS A 73 8.59 12.30 1.05
N LYS A 74 9.17 12.20 2.25
CA LYS A 74 10.12 11.12 2.58
C LYS A 74 9.35 9.80 2.66
N LEU A 75 9.60 8.89 1.72
CA LEU A 75 9.09 7.53 1.82
C LEU A 75 9.81 6.79 2.97
N PRO A 76 9.08 6.14 3.88
CA PRO A 76 9.67 5.36 4.95
C PRO A 76 10.22 4.03 4.42
N SER A 77 11.33 3.56 5.01
CA SER A 77 12.06 2.39 4.48
C SER A 77 11.38 1.05 4.75
N PHE A 78 10.33 0.96 5.58
CA PHE A 78 9.56 -0.29 5.72
C PHE A 78 8.95 -0.79 4.41
N LEU A 79 8.73 0.10 3.43
CA LEU A 79 8.19 -0.27 2.13
C LEU A 79 9.05 -1.33 1.42
N ASP A 80 10.36 -1.39 1.71
CA ASP A 80 11.31 -2.31 1.09
C ASP A 80 11.55 -3.58 1.92
N TRP A 81 10.82 -3.74 3.03
CA TRP A 81 10.94 -4.84 3.97
C TRP A 81 9.63 -5.63 4.05
N PHE A 82 9.74 -6.96 3.96
CA PHE A 82 8.60 -7.84 4.21
C PHE A 82 8.12 -7.67 5.65
N GLY A 83 6.79 -7.57 5.81
CA GLY A 83 6.19 -7.34 7.11
C GLY A 83 5.18 -8.38 7.57
N TRP A 84 4.78 -8.24 8.83
CA TRP A 84 3.68 -8.98 9.42
C TRP A 84 2.81 -8.05 10.26
N CYS A 85 1.50 -8.13 10.09
CA CYS A 85 0.50 -7.39 10.85
C CYS A 85 -0.27 -8.36 11.76
N THR A 86 -0.43 -8.03 13.04
CA THR A 86 -1.04 -8.94 14.03
C THR A 86 -2.57 -9.03 13.94
N TRP A 87 -3.22 -8.25 13.07
CA TRP A 87 -4.68 -8.11 13.03
C TRP A 87 -5.41 -9.43 12.77
N ASP A 88 -5.33 -10.06 11.59
CA ASP A 88 -6.09 -11.32 11.38
C ASP A 88 -5.55 -12.51 12.19
N ALA A 89 -4.30 -12.39 12.67
CA ALA A 89 -3.70 -13.41 13.52
C ALA A 89 -4.38 -13.50 14.89
N PHE A 90 -4.69 -12.35 15.51
CA PHE A 90 -5.18 -12.30 16.88
C PHE A 90 -6.37 -11.37 17.12
N TYR A 91 -6.71 -10.51 16.17
CA TYR A 91 -7.57 -9.34 16.35
C TYR A 91 -7.15 -8.59 17.63
N THR A 92 -8.10 -8.25 18.49
CA THR A 92 -7.86 -7.57 19.75
C THR A 92 -7.20 -8.44 20.81
N ASP A 93 -6.97 -9.75 20.57
CA ASP A 93 -6.36 -10.68 21.53
C ASP A 93 -4.83 -10.75 21.44
N VAL A 94 -4.19 -9.86 20.67
CA VAL A 94 -2.72 -9.83 20.54
C VAL A 94 -2.00 -9.76 21.90
N THR A 95 -0.92 -10.54 22.06
CA THR A 95 -0.09 -10.60 23.27
C THR A 95 1.40 -10.54 22.92
N ALA A 96 2.25 -10.20 23.89
CA ALA A 96 3.70 -10.18 23.68
C ALA A 96 4.27 -11.54 23.22
N ASP A 97 3.75 -12.65 23.74
CA ASP A 97 4.20 -13.98 23.34
C ASP A 97 3.64 -14.41 21.98
N GLY A 98 2.40 -14.03 21.65
CA GLY A 98 1.84 -14.23 20.32
C GLY A 98 2.67 -13.55 19.23
N VAL A 99 3.16 -12.32 19.49
CA VAL A 99 4.06 -11.61 18.56
C VAL A 99 5.37 -12.39 18.35
N LYS A 100 6.03 -12.83 19.42
CA LYS A 100 7.28 -13.59 19.31
C LYS A 100 7.08 -14.90 18.54
N GLN A 101 5.97 -15.58 18.77
CA GLN A 101 5.63 -16.85 18.09
C GLN A 101 5.43 -16.65 16.58
N GLY A 102 4.69 -15.62 16.15
CA GLY A 102 4.47 -15.36 14.72
C GLY A 102 5.73 -14.93 13.98
N LEU A 103 6.55 -14.09 14.59
CA LEU A 103 7.86 -13.73 14.02
C LEU A 103 8.77 -14.95 13.88
N HIS A 104 8.78 -15.83 14.89
CA HIS A 104 9.56 -17.07 14.83
C HIS A 104 9.05 -18.02 13.75
N SER A 105 7.72 -18.20 13.62
CA SER A 105 7.15 -19.12 12.63
C SER A 105 7.46 -18.69 11.19
N LEU A 106 7.39 -17.40 10.89
CA LEU A 106 7.73 -16.86 9.56
C LEU A 106 9.23 -16.96 9.27
N ALA A 107 10.08 -16.59 10.23
CA ALA A 107 11.53 -16.68 10.09
C ALA A 107 12.01 -18.14 9.90
N ALA A 108 11.43 -19.09 10.62
CA ALA A 108 11.76 -20.51 10.50
C ALA A 108 11.47 -21.10 9.10
N GLY A 109 10.53 -20.51 8.35
CA GLY A 109 10.24 -20.90 6.97
C GLY A 109 11.00 -20.12 5.89
N GLY A 110 11.96 -19.27 6.27
CA GLY A 110 12.79 -18.51 5.35
C GLY A 110 12.17 -17.20 4.82
N ALA A 111 11.09 -16.73 5.44
CA ALA A 111 10.46 -15.44 5.15
C ALA A 111 10.49 -14.53 6.39
N PRO A 112 11.68 -14.14 6.89
CA PRO A 112 11.79 -13.42 8.15
C PRO A 112 11.22 -11.99 8.03
N PRO A 113 10.20 -11.62 8.83
CA PRO A 113 9.64 -10.27 8.77
C PRO A 113 10.64 -9.27 9.34
N ARG A 114 10.92 -8.21 8.56
CA ARG A 114 11.75 -7.07 8.99
C ARG A 114 10.90 -5.87 9.39
N PHE A 115 9.61 -5.91 9.07
CA PHE A 115 8.60 -4.96 9.49
C PHE A 115 7.51 -5.66 10.33
N LEU A 116 7.10 -5.04 11.44
CA LEU A 116 6.03 -5.54 12.31
C LEU A 116 5.01 -4.43 12.55
N ILE A 117 3.73 -4.73 12.39
CA ILE A 117 2.63 -3.91 12.91
C ILE A 117 1.99 -4.67 14.07
N ILE A 118 2.10 -4.11 15.28
CA ILE A 118 1.26 -4.53 16.42
C ILE A 118 -0.05 -3.75 16.28
N ASP A 119 -1.04 -4.43 15.72
CA ASP A 119 -2.37 -3.88 15.43
C ASP A 119 -3.23 -3.76 16.71
N ASP A 120 -4.50 -3.39 16.57
CA ASP A 120 -5.42 -3.13 17.67
C ASP A 120 -5.45 -4.28 18.72
N GLY A 121 -5.63 -3.89 19.99
CA GLY A 121 -5.65 -4.77 21.15
C GLY A 121 -4.52 -4.54 22.14
N TRP A 122 -3.54 -3.67 21.85
CA TRP A 122 -2.40 -3.42 22.75
C TRP A 122 -2.63 -2.28 23.76
N GLN A 123 -3.57 -1.38 23.50
CA GLN A 123 -3.80 -0.16 24.28
C GLN A 123 -4.58 -0.40 25.59
N GLN A 124 -4.41 0.49 26.56
CA GLN A 124 -5.27 0.56 27.75
C GLN A 124 -6.61 1.22 27.40
N ILE A 125 -7.68 0.43 27.42
CA ILE A 125 -9.02 0.88 27.03
C ILE A 125 -10.06 0.56 28.11
N GLY A 126 -11.15 1.31 28.13
CA GLY A 126 -12.28 1.09 29.03
C GLY A 126 -13.59 1.58 28.43
N THR A 127 -14.70 1.13 29.01
CA THR A 127 -16.06 1.61 28.69
C THR A 127 -16.57 2.47 29.84
N ASP A 128 -17.24 3.58 29.55
CA ASP A 128 -17.76 4.49 30.58
C ASP A 128 -18.98 3.91 31.36
N SER A 129 -19.35 2.64 31.15
CA SER A 129 -20.39 1.96 31.95
C SER A 129 -19.81 1.40 33.26
N ASP A 130 -20.29 1.94 34.39
CA ASP A 130 -19.99 1.53 35.76
C ASP A 130 -19.88 0.01 35.97
N GLU A 131 -18.84 -0.43 36.69
CA GLU A 131 -18.63 -1.81 37.16
C GLU A 131 -19.79 -2.38 38.01
N THR A 132 -20.80 -1.58 38.37
CA THR A 132 -21.91 -1.98 39.24
C THR A 132 -23.25 -2.23 38.53
N SER A 133 -23.32 -2.07 37.20
CA SER A 133 -24.56 -2.30 36.44
C SER A 133 -24.40 -3.35 35.34
N LYS A 134 -24.05 -4.59 35.72
CA LYS A 134 -24.48 -5.74 34.93
C LYS A 134 -25.95 -6.05 35.27
N PRO A 135 -26.88 -5.79 34.35
CA PRO A 135 -27.81 -6.82 33.97
C PRO A 135 -27.51 -7.23 32.53
N ALA A 136 -27.84 -8.48 32.23
CA ALA A 136 -27.73 -9.14 30.94
C ALA A 136 -28.33 -8.33 29.77
N VAL A 137 -27.59 -7.35 29.27
CA VAL A 137 -27.78 -6.77 27.95
C VAL A 137 -26.69 -7.38 27.09
N ALA A 138 -27.09 -8.25 26.16
CA ALA A 138 -26.22 -8.76 25.11
C ALA A 138 -25.46 -7.57 24.52
N VAL A 139 -24.13 -7.69 24.39
CA VAL A 139 -23.28 -6.71 23.69
C VAL A 139 -24.03 -6.25 22.44
N GLN A 140 -24.55 -5.02 22.45
CA GLN A 140 -25.16 -4.46 21.25
C GLN A 140 -24.04 -4.38 20.22
N GLU A 141 -24.28 -4.97 19.05
CA GLU A 141 -23.40 -4.84 17.90
C GLU A 141 -23.12 -3.34 17.69
N GLY A 142 -21.86 -2.93 17.89
CA GLY A 142 -21.43 -1.53 17.79
C GLY A 142 -20.94 -0.90 19.09
N ALA A 143 -21.28 -1.45 20.27
CA ALA A 143 -20.81 -0.92 21.56
C ALA A 143 -19.29 -1.00 21.73
N GLN A 144 -18.62 -1.94 21.05
CA GLN A 144 -17.16 -2.03 21.02
C GLN A 144 -16.50 -0.75 20.48
N PHE A 145 -17.18 -0.05 19.55
CA PHE A 145 -16.68 1.19 18.96
C PHE A 145 -16.73 2.37 19.93
N ALA A 146 -17.43 2.25 21.06
CA ALA A 146 -17.47 3.28 22.10
C ALA A 146 -16.40 3.09 23.18
N SER A 147 -15.57 2.05 23.12
CA SER A 147 -14.44 1.88 24.02
C SER A 147 -13.48 3.06 23.87
N ARG A 148 -12.91 3.56 24.97
CA ARG A 148 -12.08 4.77 25.00
C ARG A 148 -10.70 4.49 25.54
N LEU A 149 -9.72 5.25 25.07
CA LEU A 149 -8.37 5.23 25.58
C LEU A 149 -8.35 5.77 27.02
N THR A 150 -7.86 4.96 27.96
CA THR A 150 -7.75 5.31 29.40
C THR A 150 -6.31 5.54 29.85
N GLY A 151 -5.33 5.21 29.00
CA GLY A 151 -3.92 5.46 29.22
C GLY A 151 -3.11 5.40 27.92
N ILE A 152 -1.95 6.06 27.89
CA ILE A 152 -1.07 6.09 26.70
C ILE A 152 -0.11 4.88 26.60
N LYS A 153 -0.12 4.00 27.61
CA LYS A 153 0.75 2.82 27.69
C LYS A 153 0.03 1.56 27.22
N GLU A 154 0.80 0.49 27.02
CA GLU A 154 0.27 -0.83 26.75
C GLU A 154 -0.53 -1.40 27.93
N ASN A 155 -1.47 -2.29 27.62
CA ASN A 155 -2.26 -3.03 28.59
C ASN A 155 -1.49 -4.23 29.16
N SER A 156 -2.13 -4.93 30.12
CA SER A 156 -1.54 -6.04 30.87
C SER A 156 -1.10 -7.23 30.02
N LYS A 157 -1.60 -7.39 28.78
CA LYS A 157 -1.18 -8.48 27.86
C LYS A 157 0.28 -8.36 27.41
N PHE A 158 0.88 -7.19 27.63
CA PHE A 158 2.28 -6.90 27.32
C PHE A 158 3.16 -6.83 28.57
N HIS A 159 2.61 -7.08 29.76
CA HIS A 159 3.36 -7.20 31.02
C HIS A 159 3.54 -8.65 31.54
N PRO A 160 3.65 -9.71 30.72
CA PRO A 160 3.98 -11.02 31.28
C PRO A 160 5.39 -10.94 31.90
N ASN A 161 5.50 -11.19 33.20
CA ASN A 161 6.75 -11.08 33.96
C ASN A 161 7.37 -9.66 33.97
N ASP A 162 6.52 -8.61 34.06
CA ASP A 162 6.93 -7.19 34.13
C ASP A 162 7.75 -6.69 32.93
N SER A 163 7.61 -7.31 31.75
CA SER A 163 8.45 -6.99 30.59
C SER A 163 8.02 -5.73 29.82
N GLY A 164 6.72 -5.47 29.62
CA GLY A 164 6.23 -4.29 28.90
C GLY A 164 6.54 -4.26 27.39
N LEU A 165 5.96 -3.28 26.69
CA LEU A 165 6.14 -3.10 25.24
C LEU A 165 7.61 -2.86 24.87
N LYS A 166 8.32 -2.07 25.68
CA LYS A 166 9.75 -1.78 25.47
C LYS A 166 10.62 -3.03 25.42
N ASN A 167 10.44 -3.97 26.35
CA ASN A 167 11.26 -5.18 26.35
C ASN A 167 10.87 -6.10 25.19
N LEU A 168 9.59 -6.19 24.82
CA LEU A 168 9.15 -6.91 23.63
C LEU A 168 9.87 -6.38 22.38
N VAL A 169 9.76 -5.08 22.12
CA VAL A 169 10.37 -4.43 20.94
C VAL A 169 11.88 -4.62 20.93
N THR A 170 12.55 -4.38 22.06
CA THR A 170 14.00 -4.59 22.20
C THR A 170 14.38 -6.05 21.90
N GLN A 171 13.60 -7.00 22.41
CA GLN A 171 13.84 -8.43 22.21
C GLN A 171 13.66 -8.84 20.75
N VAL A 172 12.55 -8.48 20.09
CA VAL A 172 12.27 -8.91 18.71
C VAL A 172 13.25 -8.28 17.72
N LYS A 173 13.66 -7.03 17.93
CA LYS A 173 14.70 -6.38 17.13
C LYS A 173 16.05 -7.11 17.26
N ARG A 174 16.45 -7.44 18.50
CA ARG A 174 17.74 -8.10 18.78
C ARG A 174 17.78 -9.56 18.35
N THR A 175 16.70 -10.30 18.57
CA THR A 175 16.72 -11.79 18.46
C THR A 175 16.04 -12.32 17.21
N GLN A 176 15.16 -11.55 16.57
CA GLN A 176 14.43 -11.97 15.37
C GLN A 176 14.75 -11.07 14.16
N GLY A 177 15.63 -10.07 14.33
CA GLY A 177 16.07 -9.20 13.26
C GLY A 177 15.00 -8.24 12.73
N VAL A 178 13.94 -7.98 13.49
CA VAL A 178 12.95 -6.96 13.13
C VAL A 178 13.64 -5.60 13.06
N ARG A 179 13.42 -4.84 11.99
CA ARG A 179 14.02 -3.51 11.80
C ARG A 179 13.08 -2.41 12.25
N GLN A 180 11.81 -2.54 11.88
CA GLN A 180 10.80 -1.52 12.15
C GLN A 180 9.60 -2.14 12.85
N VAL A 181 9.18 -1.53 13.95
CA VAL A 181 7.96 -1.88 14.67
C VAL A 181 7.03 -0.68 14.65
N TYR A 182 5.85 -0.84 14.07
CA TYR A 182 4.77 0.13 14.16
C TYR A 182 3.69 -0.39 15.11
N VAL A 183 2.96 0.54 15.72
CA VAL A 183 1.77 0.20 16.53
C VAL A 183 0.55 0.93 16.00
N TRP A 184 -0.61 0.31 16.13
CA TRP A 184 -1.87 0.89 15.71
C TRP A 184 -2.44 1.87 16.74
N HIS A 185 -3.07 2.95 16.29
CA HIS A 185 -4.04 3.72 17.10
C HIS A 185 -5.04 4.43 16.20
N ALA A 186 -6.23 4.77 16.70
CA ALA A 186 -7.16 5.64 15.96
C ALA A 186 -6.71 7.11 16.00
N MET A 187 -7.15 7.93 15.05
CA MET A 187 -6.94 9.40 15.04
C MET A 187 -7.51 10.10 16.27
N ALA A 188 -8.54 9.53 16.89
CA ALA A 188 -9.11 10.03 18.13
C ALA A 188 -8.47 9.41 19.39
N GLY A 189 -7.44 8.56 19.25
CA GLY A 189 -6.76 7.82 20.32
C GLY A 189 -7.14 6.33 20.35
N TYR A 190 -8.44 6.03 20.39
CA TYR A 190 -9.02 4.69 20.19
C TYR A 190 -10.36 4.83 19.45
N TRP A 191 -11.08 3.74 19.18
CA TRP A 191 -12.35 3.75 18.43
C TRP A 191 -13.36 4.79 18.97
N GLY A 192 -13.57 4.84 20.28
CA GLY A 192 -14.47 5.80 20.95
C GLY A 192 -13.78 7.08 21.43
N GLY A 193 -12.53 7.31 21.03
CA GLY A 193 -11.72 8.45 21.42
C GLY A 193 -10.98 8.29 22.75
N VAL A 194 -10.62 9.41 23.38
CA VAL A 194 -9.97 9.46 24.71
C VAL A 194 -11.03 9.59 25.79
N SER A 195 -10.90 8.87 26.91
CA SER A 195 -11.89 8.92 27.99
C SER A 195 -11.99 10.34 28.58
N PRO A 196 -13.21 10.92 28.66
CA PRO A 196 -13.44 12.21 29.31
C PRO A 196 -13.54 12.06 30.84
N SER A 197 -13.64 10.83 31.35
CA SER A 197 -13.79 10.51 32.76
C SER A 197 -12.54 10.90 33.57
N PRO A 198 -12.68 11.29 34.86
CA PRO A 198 -11.55 11.64 35.71
C PRO A 198 -10.50 10.51 35.75
N SER A 199 -9.33 10.76 35.13
CA SER A 199 -8.26 9.79 34.95
C SER A 199 -6.95 10.50 34.63
N GLU A 200 -5.86 9.76 34.41
CA GLU A 200 -4.61 10.34 33.90
C GLU A 200 -4.81 11.09 32.56
N MET A 201 -5.83 10.71 31.80
CA MET A 201 -6.15 11.31 30.50
C MET A 201 -6.83 12.68 30.61
N SER A 202 -7.31 13.10 31.79
CA SER A 202 -8.01 14.38 31.98
C SER A 202 -7.17 15.59 31.58
N ARG A 203 -5.84 15.48 31.60
CA ARG A 203 -4.92 16.54 31.14
C ARG A 203 -5.04 16.90 29.66
N TYR A 204 -5.63 16.01 28.85
CA TYR A 204 -5.87 16.25 27.43
C TYR A 204 -7.20 16.96 27.14
N GLU A 205 -8.01 17.24 28.17
CA GLU A 205 -9.29 17.95 28.03
C GLU A 205 -10.20 17.30 26.97
N ALA A 206 -10.29 15.96 26.98
CA ALA A 206 -11.21 15.25 26.10
C ALA A 206 -12.66 15.52 26.53
N ALA A 207 -13.54 15.74 25.55
CA ALA A 207 -14.97 15.93 25.77
C ALA A 207 -15.77 15.08 24.79
N LEU A 208 -16.98 14.69 25.17
CA LEU A 208 -17.86 13.99 24.25
C LEU A 208 -18.30 14.93 23.12
N ALA A 209 -18.02 14.51 21.89
CA ALA A 209 -18.48 15.13 20.67
C ALA A 209 -19.29 14.10 19.87
N PHE A 210 -20.36 14.53 19.23
CA PHE A 210 -21.30 13.65 18.55
C PHE A 210 -21.16 13.84 17.04
N PRO A 211 -20.71 12.81 16.29
CA PRO A 211 -20.57 12.87 14.83
C PRO A 211 -21.83 13.37 14.12
N ILE A 212 -21.66 14.31 13.20
CA ILE A 212 -22.69 14.76 12.26
C ILE A 212 -22.24 14.40 10.85
N GLN A 213 -22.90 13.42 10.24
CA GLN A 213 -22.61 13.01 8.87
C GLN A 213 -23.27 13.97 7.86
N SER A 214 -22.61 14.17 6.71
CA SER A 214 -23.24 14.91 5.62
C SER A 214 -24.31 14.06 4.93
N PRO A 215 -25.33 14.69 4.30
CA PRO A 215 -26.34 13.96 3.53
C PRO A 215 -25.72 13.06 2.44
N GLY A 216 -24.67 13.54 1.76
CA GLY A 216 -23.99 12.78 0.71
C GLY A 216 -23.26 11.52 1.23
N VAL A 217 -22.68 11.55 2.43
CA VAL A 217 -22.08 10.37 3.07
C VAL A 217 -23.18 9.39 3.47
N THR A 218 -24.23 9.88 4.15
CA THR A 218 -25.35 9.07 4.63
C THR A 218 -26.07 8.34 3.49
N ALA A 219 -26.26 9.01 2.34
CA ALA A 219 -26.87 8.40 1.15
C ALA A 219 -26.00 7.28 0.53
N ASN A 220 -24.68 7.36 0.69
CA ASN A 220 -23.75 6.39 0.13
C ASN A 220 -23.56 5.17 1.02
N GLN A 221 -23.32 5.33 2.32
CA GLN A 221 -23.08 4.24 3.26
C GLN A 221 -23.62 4.59 4.66
N PRO A 222 -24.74 3.99 5.10
CA PRO A 222 -25.08 3.95 6.52
C PRO A 222 -24.06 3.07 7.24
N ASP A 223 -23.53 3.54 8.37
CA ASP A 223 -22.42 2.90 9.08
C ASP A 223 -22.77 2.72 10.57
N ILE A 224 -22.75 1.47 11.03
CA ILE A 224 -23.03 1.10 12.41
C ILE A 224 -22.07 1.76 13.41
N VAL A 225 -20.83 2.04 12.99
CA VAL A 225 -19.85 2.77 13.80
C VAL A 225 -20.34 4.18 14.05
N MET A 226 -20.76 4.87 12.99
CA MET A 226 -21.28 6.23 13.06
C MET A 226 -22.59 6.30 13.84
N ASP A 227 -23.50 5.35 13.63
CA ASP A 227 -24.75 5.25 14.39
C ASP A 227 -24.46 5.09 15.89
N SER A 228 -23.54 4.20 16.25
CA SER A 228 -23.13 3.97 17.64
C SER A 228 -22.53 5.23 18.28
N LEU A 229 -21.61 5.89 17.56
CA LEU A 229 -20.94 7.11 18.06
C LEU A 229 -21.87 8.33 18.10
N SER A 230 -22.89 8.39 17.26
CA SER A 230 -23.91 9.45 17.30
C SER A 230 -24.73 9.42 18.60
N VAL A 231 -24.86 8.23 19.22
CA VAL A 231 -25.56 8.04 20.50
C VAL A 231 -24.61 8.10 21.68
N LEU A 232 -23.49 7.39 21.61
CA LEU A 232 -22.57 7.21 22.74
C LEU A 232 -21.50 8.31 22.85
N GLY A 233 -21.33 9.11 21.79
CA GLY A 233 -20.33 10.17 21.70
C GLY A 233 -18.91 9.64 21.48
N LEU A 234 -18.07 10.44 20.84
CA LEU A 234 -16.64 10.23 20.71
C LEU A 234 -15.90 11.15 21.68
N GLY A 235 -14.94 10.61 22.43
CA GLY A 235 -14.06 11.38 23.31
C GLY A 235 -13.03 12.18 22.51
N LEU A 236 -13.42 13.38 22.09
CA LEU A 236 -12.60 14.24 21.24
C LEU A 236 -11.63 15.05 22.10
N VAL A 237 -10.33 14.87 21.87
CA VAL A 237 -9.29 15.72 22.48
C VAL A 237 -9.44 17.15 21.93
N HIS A 238 -9.49 18.14 22.82
CA HIS A 238 -9.64 19.52 22.38
C HIS A 238 -8.50 19.92 21.41
N PRO A 239 -8.76 20.65 20.30
CA PRO A 239 -7.73 20.99 19.30
C PRO A 239 -6.49 21.71 19.84
N ARG A 240 -6.63 22.43 20.96
CA ARG A 240 -5.50 23.07 21.68
C ARG A 240 -4.58 22.07 22.40
N ARG A 241 -5.06 20.87 22.71
CA ARG A 241 -4.37 19.82 23.45
C ARG A 241 -3.89 18.67 22.57
N VAL A 242 -4.43 18.51 21.36
CA VAL A 242 -4.08 17.39 20.46
C VAL A 242 -2.58 17.31 20.13
N HIS A 243 -1.87 18.45 20.04
CA HIS A 243 -0.41 18.46 19.89
C HIS A 243 0.32 17.87 21.11
N THR A 244 -0.19 18.10 22.32
CA THR A 244 0.38 17.52 23.56
C THR A 244 0.04 16.04 23.65
N PHE A 245 -1.20 15.66 23.30
CA PHE A 245 -1.64 14.27 23.29
C PHE A 245 -0.78 13.39 22.39
N TYR A 246 -0.68 13.72 21.09
CA TYR A 246 0.21 13.00 20.19
C TYR A 246 1.69 13.18 20.57
N GLY A 247 2.01 14.38 21.07
CA GLY A 247 3.20 14.74 21.81
C GLY A 247 3.78 13.61 22.66
N GLU A 248 3.01 13.29 23.68
CA GLU A 248 3.33 12.35 24.75
C GLU A 248 3.14 10.90 24.32
N LEU A 249 2.08 10.59 23.56
CA LEU A 249 1.83 9.23 23.06
C LEU A 249 3.00 8.73 22.21
N HIS A 250 3.40 9.49 21.18
CA HIS A 250 4.48 9.05 20.29
C HIS A 250 5.85 9.13 20.94
N ALA A 251 6.07 10.06 21.88
CA ALA A 251 7.30 10.08 22.68
C ALA A 251 7.42 8.81 23.54
N TYR A 252 6.33 8.36 24.17
CA TYR A 252 6.31 7.09 24.90
C TYR A 252 6.66 5.90 23.99
N LEU A 253 5.99 5.81 22.84
CA LEU A 253 6.25 4.75 21.86
C LEU A 253 7.71 4.74 21.39
N ALA A 254 8.29 5.91 21.09
CA ALA A 254 9.71 6.02 20.74
C ALA A 254 10.63 5.55 21.89
N THR A 255 10.30 5.82 23.16
CA THR A 255 11.07 5.28 24.30
C THR A 255 10.99 3.75 24.45
N CYS A 256 9.96 3.14 23.88
CA CYS A 256 9.81 1.69 23.75
C CYS A 256 10.59 1.12 22.55
N GLY A 257 11.15 1.97 21.68
CA GLY A 257 11.84 1.57 20.46
C GLY A 257 10.91 1.34 19.26
N VAL A 258 9.65 1.77 19.33
CA VAL A 258 8.71 1.78 18.20
C VAL A 258 9.16 2.84 17.19
N ASP A 259 9.07 2.51 15.90
CA ASP A 259 9.62 3.31 14.79
C ASP A 259 8.55 4.06 14.00
N GLY A 260 7.27 3.82 14.29
CA GLY A 260 6.17 4.48 13.61
C GLY A 260 4.79 4.02 14.09
N VAL A 261 3.76 4.49 13.41
CA VAL A 261 2.36 4.21 13.75
C VAL A 261 1.51 3.87 12.53
N LYS A 262 0.51 3.01 12.71
CA LYS A 262 -0.63 2.87 11.80
C LYS A 262 -1.80 3.64 12.41
N VAL A 263 -2.30 4.65 11.70
CA VAL A 263 -3.32 5.57 12.22
C VAL A 263 -4.64 5.41 11.48
N ASP A 264 -5.62 4.83 12.17
CA ASP A 264 -6.91 4.49 11.60
C ASP A 264 -7.99 5.52 11.97
N VAL A 265 -9.19 5.31 11.41
CA VAL A 265 -10.41 6.09 11.73
C VAL A 265 -10.21 7.60 11.51
N GLN A 266 -9.39 8.00 10.54
CA GLN A 266 -9.05 9.42 10.38
C GLN A 266 -10.22 10.26 9.88
N SER A 267 -11.05 9.69 9.01
CA SER A 267 -12.19 10.39 8.43
C SER A 267 -13.26 10.76 9.45
N ILE A 268 -13.29 10.17 10.65
CA ILE A 268 -14.25 10.57 11.70
C ILE A 268 -14.16 12.05 12.06
N ILE A 269 -12.95 12.62 11.99
CA ILE A 269 -12.68 14.02 12.38
C ILE A 269 -13.51 14.99 11.53
N GLU A 270 -13.85 14.62 10.30
CA GLU A 270 -14.65 15.47 9.42
C GLU A 270 -16.08 15.71 9.93
N THR A 271 -16.60 14.78 10.74
CA THR A 271 -17.95 14.81 11.29
C THR A 271 -18.06 15.58 12.61
N LEU A 272 -16.91 16.01 13.16
CA LEU A 272 -16.79 16.56 14.50
C LEU A 272 -16.47 18.06 14.51
N GLY A 273 -16.61 18.74 13.36
CA GLY A 273 -16.22 20.14 13.19
C GLY A 273 -17.04 21.17 13.99
N ALA A 274 -18.23 20.80 14.47
CA ALA A 274 -19.14 21.70 15.17
C ALA A 274 -18.54 22.23 16.49
N GLY A 275 -18.50 23.56 16.64
CA GLY A 275 -17.88 24.20 17.80
C GLY A 275 -16.35 24.31 17.73
N HIS A 276 -15.76 23.88 16.61
CA HIS A 276 -14.31 23.85 16.41
C HIS A 276 -13.84 24.57 15.13
N GLY A 277 -14.69 25.44 14.54
CA GLY A 277 -14.36 26.17 13.32
C GLY A 277 -14.57 25.35 12.05
N GLY A 278 -15.38 24.31 12.13
CA GLY A 278 -15.70 23.45 10.99
C GLY A 278 -14.69 22.34 10.72
N ARG A 279 -15.10 21.43 9.85
CA ARG A 279 -14.43 20.17 9.49
C ARG A 279 -13.01 20.39 8.97
N VAL A 280 -12.79 21.41 8.16
CA VAL A 280 -11.48 21.72 7.58
C VAL A 280 -10.51 22.20 8.66
N ALA A 281 -10.96 23.10 9.54
CA ALA A 281 -10.12 23.63 10.62
C ALA A 281 -9.71 22.52 11.60
N LEU A 282 -10.68 21.70 12.02
CA LEU A 282 -10.44 20.59 12.94
C LEU A 282 -9.52 19.53 12.33
N THR A 283 -9.80 19.07 11.11
CA THR A 283 -8.97 18.06 10.41
C THR A 283 -7.54 18.56 10.23
N ARG A 284 -7.35 19.83 9.88
CA ARG A 284 -6.02 20.42 9.74
C ARG A 284 -5.28 20.53 11.07
N ALA A 285 -5.97 20.84 12.17
CA ALA A 285 -5.37 20.86 13.50
C ALA A 285 -4.86 19.46 13.91
N TYR A 286 -5.69 18.44 13.73
CA TYR A 286 -5.34 17.04 14.01
C TYR A 286 -4.19 16.54 13.12
N THR A 287 -4.28 16.77 11.81
CA THR A 287 -3.25 16.35 10.84
C THR A 287 -1.90 16.98 11.15
N ARG A 288 -1.86 18.29 11.45
CA ARG A 288 -0.61 18.99 11.80
C ARG A 288 -0.01 18.47 13.11
N ALA A 289 -0.84 18.20 14.11
CA ALA A 289 -0.37 17.66 15.38
C ALA A 289 0.19 16.25 15.22
N LEU A 290 -0.48 15.40 14.45
CA LEU A 290 -0.02 14.05 14.10
C LEU A 290 1.33 14.12 13.37
N GLU A 291 1.43 14.89 12.28
CA GLU A 291 2.67 14.99 11.51
C GLU A 291 3.83 15.59 12.33
N ALA A 292 3.56 16.56 13.20
CA ALA A 292 4.57 17.12 14.10
C ALA A 292 5.08 16.08 15.12
N SER A 293 4.19 15.24 15.65
CA SER A 293 4.57 14.17 16.57
C SER A 293 5.35 13.04 15.90
N VAL A 294 4.96 12.66 14.68
CA VAL A 294 5.67 11.66 13.86
C VAL A 294 7.06 12.17 13.52
N ALA A 295 7.19 13.40 13.00
CA ALA A 295 8.49 13.97 12.65
C ALA A 295 9.45 14.06 13.84
N ARG A 296 8.93 14.33 15.05
CA ARG A 296 9.74 14.39 16.28
C ARG A 296 10.15 13.02 16.80
N SER A 297 9.28 12.02 16.69
CA SER A 297 9.44 10.73 17.39
C SER A 297 9.96 9.62 16.48
N PHE A 298 9.75 9.72 15.17
CA PHE A 298 10.00 8.68 14.18
C PHE A 298 10.83 9.23 13.01
N PRO A 299 12.17 9.20 13.08
CA PRO A 299 13.07 9.81 12.09
C PRO A 299 12.89 9.30 10.66
N ASP A 300 12.31 8.11 10.49
CA ASP A 300 12.05 7.53 9.18
C ASP A 300 10.71 7.91 8.55
N ASN A 301 10.01 8.89 9.13
CA ASN A 301 8.66 9.29 8.72
C ASN A 301 7.65 8.13 8.86
N GLY A 302 7.76 7.39 9.97
CA GLY A 302 7.00 6.16 10.17
C GLY A 302 5.53 6.42 10.49
N CYS A 303 4.69 6.46 9.46
CA CYS A 303 3.25 6.63 9.59
C CYS A 303 2.53 6.00 8.39
N VAL A 304 1.55 5.12 8.66
CA VAL A 304 0.58 4.63 7.67
C VAL A 304 -0.78 5.25 7.99
N SER A 305 -1.32 6.06 7.08
CA SER A 305 -2.65 6.63 7.24
C SER A 305 -3.74 5.72 6.68
N CYS A 306 -4.75 5.40 7.48
CA CYS A 306 -5.87 4.57 7.06
C CYS A 306 -7.20 5.29 7.30
N MET A 307 -8.23 4.87 6.55
CA MET A 307 -9.58 5.45 6.61
C MET A 307 -9.54 6.98 6.48
N CYS A 308 -8.75 7.51 5.54
CA CYS A 308 -8.39 8.93 5.46
C CYS A 308 -8.59 9.52 4.04
N HIS A 309 -9.52 8.97 3.25
CA HIS A 309 -9.68 9.34 1.83
C HIS A 309 -10.46 10.63 1.60
N ASN A 310 -10.88 11.33 2.66
CA ASN A 310 -11.53 12.62 2.50
C ASN A 310 -10.54 13.70 2.05
N THR A 311 -11.05 14.69 1.31
CA THR A 311 -10.24 15.79 0.79
C THR A 311 -9.75 16.73 1.89
N ASP A 312 -10.43 16.78 3.04
CA ASP A 312 -10.01 17.57 4.21
C ASP A 312 -8.61 17.15 4.68
N MET A 313 -8.37 15.84 4.77
CA MET A 313 -7.10 15.24 5.16
C MET A 313 -6.09 15.28 4.02
N LEU A 314 -6.47 14.84 2.80
CA LEU A 314 -5.56 14.78 1.66
C LEU A 314 -4.96 16.15 1.33
N TYR A 315 -5.76 17.22 1.36
CA TYR A 315 -5.31 18.59 1.17
C TYR A 315 -4.70 19.25 2.42
N SER A 316 -4.56 18.52 3.52
CA SER A 316 -3.89 19.00 4.75
C SER A 316 -2.58 18.26 5.07
N SER A 317 -2.27 17.14 4.40
CA SER A 317 -1.09 16.32 4.71
C SER A 317 0.16 16.76 3.97
N ARG A 318 1.19 17.19 4.71
CA ARG A 318 2.47 17.65 4.15
C ARG A 318 3.56 16.59 4.20
N ASN A 319 3.57 15.76 5.23
CA ASN A 319 4.70 14.87 5.51
C ASN A 319 4.31 13.39 5.45
N THR A 320 3.11 13.03 5.91
CA THR A 320 2.67 11.63 5.93
C THR A 320 2.69 11.07 4.52
N ALA A 321 3.43 9.97 4.34
CA ALA A 321 3.86 9.51 3.03
C ALA A 321 3.21 8.21 2.58
N VAL A 322 2.46 7.51 3.44
CA VAL A 322 1.80 6.23 3.11
C VAL A 322 0.32 6.29 3.46
N VAL A 323 -0.53 5.79 2.55
CA VAL A 323 -1.98 5.74 2.70
C VAL A 323 -2.53 4.36 2.34
N ARG A 324 -3.33 3.74 3.21
CA ARG A 324 -4.08 2.53 2.88
C ARG A 324 -5.06 2.85 1.75
N ALA A 325 -5.04 2.09 0.66
CA ALA A 325 -5.83 2.34 -0.54
C ALA A 325 -7.09 1.48 -0.64
N SER A 326 -7.42 0.72 0.38
CA SER A 326 -8.61 -0.14 0.46
C SER A 326 -9.38 0.07 1.77
N ASP A 327 -10.57 -0.52 1.79
CA ASP A 327 -11.17 -1.04 3.03
C ASP A 327 -10.32 -2.22 3.56
N ASP A 328 -10.70 -2.83 4.68
CA ASP A 328 -10.00 -3.98 5.22
C ASP A 328 -9.97 -5.18 4.25
N PHE A 329 -8.88 -5.93 4.28
CA PHE A 329 -8.82 -7.26 3.69
C PHE A 329 -9.74 -8.23 4.47
N TYR A 330 -10.79 -8.74 3.81
CA TYR A 330 -11.75 -9.66 4.43
C TYR A 330 -11.51 -11.12 3.96
N PRO A 331 -10.59 -11.88 4.58
CA PRO A 331 -10.20 -13.23 4.12
C PRO A 331 -11.36 -14.24 4.06
N ARG A 332 -12.42 -14.00 4.83
CA ARG A 332 -13.58 -14.91 4.91
C ARG A 332 -14.76 -14.49 4.04
N ASP A 333 -14.68 -13.35 3.37
CA ASP A 333 -15.70 -12.91 2.42
C ASP A 333 -15.20 -13.16 0.99
N PRO A 334 -15.69 -14.20 0.30
CA PRO A 334 -15.30 -14.48 -1.08
C PRO A 334 -15.57 -13.33 -2.03
N ALA A 335 -16.58 -12.49 -1.74
CA ALA A 335 -16.94 -11.36 -2.59
C ALA A 335 -15.87 -10.25 -2.55
N SER A 336 -15.04 -10.21 -1.50
CA SER A 336 -14.06 -9.15 -1.29
C SER A 336 -12.83 -9.27 -2.19
N HIS A 337 -12.43 -10.49 -2.62
CA HIS A 337 -11.08 -10.70 -3.16
C HIS A 337 -10.83 -10.02 -4.51
N THR A 338 -11.70 -10.22 -5.49
CA THR A 338 -11.54 -9.57 -6.80
C THR A 338 -11.77 -8.06 -6.70
N VAL A 339 -12.75 -7.66 -5.89
CA VAL A 339 -13.09 -6.26 -5.63
C VAL A 339 -11.94 -5.53 -4.96
N HIS A 340 -11.22 -6.16 -4.01
CA HIS A 340 -10.07 -5.56 -3.35
C HIS A 340 -8.97 -5.19 -4.34
N VAL A 341 -8.56 -6.14 -5.20
CA VAL A 341 -7.51 -5.89 -6.21
C VAL A 341 -7.93 -4.82 -7.21
N ALA A 342 -9.19 -4.81 -7.65
CA ALA A 342 -9.71 -3.73 -8.47
C ALA A 342 -9.69 -2.38 -7.72
N SER A 343 -10.23 -2.32 -6.51
CA SER A 343 -10.31 -1.10 -5.71
C SER A 343 -8.93 -0.49 -5.43
N VAL A 344 -7.94 -1.27 -4.97
CA VAL A 344 -6.60 -0.73 -4.69
C VAL A 344 -5.92 -0.18 -5.94
N ALA A 345 -6.09 -0.83 -7.10
CA ALA A 345 -5.51 -0.36 -8.35
C ALA A 345 -6.12 0.98 -8.78
N TYR A 346 -7.45 1.09 -8.79
CA TYR A 346 -8.13 2.32 -9.19
C TYR A 346 -7.92 3.45 -8.18
N ASN A 347 -7.97 3.16 -6.88
CA ASN A 347 -7.72 4.15 -5.84
C ASN A 347 -6.28 4.68 -5.89
N SER A 348 -5.32 3.85 -6.30
CA SER A 348 -3.90 4.24 -6.48
C SER A 348 -3.68 5.28 -7.58
N VAL A 349 -4.63 5.45 -8.52
CA VAL A 349 -4.59 6.53 -9.53
C VAL A 349 -4.65 7.89 -8.84
N PHE A 350 -5.60 8.07 -7.92
CA PHE A 350 -5.80 9.34 -7.21
C PHE A 350 -4.93 9.46 -5.95
N LEU A 351 -4.98 8.47 -5.06
CA LEU A 351 -4.24 8.49 -3.79
C LEU A 351 -2.74 8.54 -3.99
N GLY A 352 -2.26 7.91 -5.08
CA GLY A 352 -0.87 7.97 -5.49
C GLY A 352 -0.35 9.41 -5.58
N GLU A 353 -1.13 10.37 -6.05
CA GLU A 353 -0.66 11.76 -6.17
C GLU A 353 -0.39 12.45 -4.81
N PHE A 354 -0.91 11.90 -3.71
CA PHE A 354 -0.75 12.45 -2.36
C PHE A 354 0.25 11.66 -1.51
N MET A 355 0.23 10.32 -1.60
CA MET A 355 1.00 9.41 -0.74
C MET A 355 1.26 8.09 -1.49
N GLN A 356 2.19 7.28 -1.01
CA GLN A 356 2.39 5.91 -1.48
C GLN A 356 1.20 5.04 -1.05
N PRO A 357 0.45 4.44 -1.99
CA PRO A 357 -0.62 3.52 -1.65
C PRO A 357 -0.08 2.27 -0.97
N ASP A 358 -0.71 1.90 0.13
CA ASP A 358 -0.59 0.63 0.83
C ASP A 358 -1.82 -0.23 0.48
N TRP A 359 -1.58 -1.44 -0.03
CA TRP A 359 -2.65 -2.32 -0.55
C TRP A 359 -3.17 -3.30 0.50
N ASP A 360 -2.82 -3.05 1.76
CA ASP A 360 -3.22 -3.80 2.95
C ASP A 360 -2.56 -5.19 3.07
N MET A 361 -2.63 -5.75 4.28
CA MET A 361 -2.23 -7.14 4.54
C MET A 361 -3.01 -8.15 3.69
N PHE A 362 -2.48 -9.37 3.61
CA PHE A 362 -3.21 -10.52 3.08
C PHE A 362 -2.79 -11.82 3.79
N HIS A 363 -3.52 -12.91 3.52
CA HIS A 363 -3.13 -14.24 3.98
C HIS A 363 -2.29 -14.95 2.91
N SER A 364 -1.11 -15.46 3.28
CA SER A 364 -0.29 -16.28 2.39
C SER A 364 -0.87 -17.68 2.20
N LEU A 365 -1.55 -18.23 3.22
CA LEU A 365 -2.23 -19.52 3.13
C LEU A 365 -3.73 -19.31 2.91
N HIS A 366 -4.13 -19.13 1.65
CA HIS A 366 -5.51 -18.88 1.25
C HIS A 366 -5.76 -19.27 -0.22
N PRO A 367 -6.97 -19.72 -0.63
CA PRO A 367 -7.28 -20.05 -2.03
C PRO A 367 -7.00 -18.92 -3.04
N ALA A 368 -7.09 -17.67 -2.61
CA ALA A 368 -6.79 -16.48 -3.42
C ALA A 368 -5.39 -15.88 -3.13
N ALA A 369 -4.52 -16.58 -2.39
CA ALA A 369 -3.27 -16.00 -1.90
C ALA A 369 -2.30 -15.63 -3.02
N GLU A 370 -2.09 -16.51 -4.02
CA GLU A 370 -1.19 -16.20 -5.14
C GLU A 370 -1.68 -14.98 -5.93
N TYR A 371 -2.99 -14.88 -6.17
CA TYR A 371 -3.63 -13.73 -6.82
C TYR A 371 -3.36 -12.41 -6.07
N HIS A 372 -3.48 -12.42 -4.74
CA HIS A 372 -3.19 -11.27 -3.88
C HIS A 372 -1.70 -10.94 -3.79
N GLY A 373 -0.83 -11.95 -3.75
CA GLY A 373 0.62 -11.81 -3.74
C GLY A 373 1.12 -11.19 -5.04
N ALA A 374 0.67 -11.70 -6.19
CA ALA A 374 0.98 -11.19 -7.51
C ALA A 374 0.61 -9.71 -7.67
N ALA A 375 -0.60 -9.34 -7.23
CA ALA A 375 -1.06 -7.95 -7.26
C ALA A 375 -0.17 -7.02 -6.41
N ARG A 376 0.18 -7.42 -5.19
CA ARG A 376 1.04 -6.60 -4.28
C ARG A 376 2.48 -6.49 -4.78
N ALA A 377 3.02 -7.53 -5.41
CA ALA A 377 4.37 -7.51 -5.98
C ALA A 377 4.54 -6.41 -7.04
N ILE A 378 3.50 -6.18 -7.85
CA ILE A 378 3.49 -5.17 -8.90
C ILE A 378 2.88 -3.83 -8.45
N GLY A 379 2.22 -3.78 -7.29
CA GLY A 379 1.52 -2.59 -6.80
C GLY A 379 2.43 -1.45 -6.35
N GLY A 380 3.72 -1.75 -6.14
CA GLY A 380 4.69 -0.80 -5.58
C GLY A 380 4.39 -0.41 -4.13
N CYS A 381 3.53 -1.15 -3.46
CA CYS A 381 3.15 -1.00 -2.05
C CYS A 381 4.10 -1.78 -1.13
N ALA A 382 3.91 -1.63 0.19
CA ALA A 382 4.49 -2.57 1.15
C ALA A 382 3.89 -3.97 0.95
N ILE A 383 4.65 -5.00 1.35
CA ILE A 383 4.19 -6.39 1.31
C ILE A 383 4.28 -6.94 2.72
N TYR A 384 3.12 -7.19 3.32
CA TYR A 384 3.03 -7.80 4.63
C TYR A 384 1.83 -8.72 4.73
N VAL A 385 1.95 -9.77 5.53
CA VAL A 385 0.89 -10.76 5.75
C VAL A 385 0.25 -10.59 7.12
N SER A 386 -0.92 -11.18 7.33
CA SER A 386 -1.62 -11.21 8.63
C SER A 386 -1.91 -12.63 9.12
N ASP A 387 -1.23 -13.63 8.54
CA ASP A 387 -1.38 -15.04 8.88
C ASP A 387 -1.25 -15.31 10.39
N LYS A 388 -2.03 -16.28 10.86
CA LYS A 388 -1.81 -16.88 12.19
C LYS A 388 -0.45 -17.59 12.23
N PRO A 389 0.27 -17.56 13.38
CA PRO A 389 1.50 -18.32 13.54
C PRO A 389 1.33 -19.79 13.13
N GLY A 390 2.22 -20.27 12.27
CA GLY A 390 2.20 -21.65 11.75
C GLY A 390 1.24 -21.91 10.58
N ASN A 391 0.52 -20.90 10.09
CA ASN A 391 -0.40 -21.01 8.96
C ASN A 391 0.11 -20.16 7.78
N HIS A 392 1.28 -20.53 7.25
CA HIS A 392 1.97 -19.78 6.19
C HIS A 392 2.15 -20.65 4.95
N ASP A 393 2.10 -20.05 3.77
CA ASP A 393 2.55 -20.66 2.52
C ASP A 393 3.94 -20.14 2.15
N PHE A 394 4.98 -20.91 2.51
CA PHE A 394 6.36 -20.52 2.21
C PHE A 394 6.73 -20.64 0.73
N ASN A 395 5.98 -21.40 -0.08
CA ASN A 395 6.24 -21.44 -1.52
C ASN A 395 5.80 -20.13 -2.16
N LEU A 396 4.64 -19.61 -1.75
CA LEU A 396 4.19 -18.28 -2.16
C LEU A 396 5.11 -17.18 -1.62
N LEU A 397 5.46 -17.21 -0.33
CA LEU A 397 6.30 -16.16 0.25
C LEU A 397 7.68 -16.06 -0.42
N LYS A 398 8.26 -17.18 -0.87
CA LYS A 398 9.54 -17.17 -1.63
C LYS A 398 9.45 -16.47 -2.99
N LYS A 399 8.26 -16.30 -3.57
CA LYS A 399 8.05 -15.50 -4.80
C LYS A 399 7.99 -13.98 -4.53
N LEU A 400 7.97 -13.58 -3.26
CA LEU A 400 7.77 -12.21 -2.79
C LEU A 400 8.94 -11.67 -1.94
N VAL A 401 9.53 -12.55 -1.12
CA VAL A 401 10.44 -12.20 -0.03
C VAL A 401 11.81 -12.81 -0.29
N LEU A 402 12.85 -11.96 -0.28
CA LEU A 402 14.24 -12.42 -0.34
C LEU A 402 14.68 -13.00 1.01
N PRO A 403 15.74 -13.84 1.06
CA PRO A 403 16.19 -14.48 2.30
C PRO A 403 16.55 -13.52 3.44
N ASP A 404 16.95 -12.28 3.12
CA ASP A 404 17.24 -11.24 4.11
C ASP A 404 15.98 -10.54 4.66
N GLY A 405 14.80 -10.86 4.11
CA GLY A 405 13.51 -10.28 4.44
C GLY A 405 13.18 -9.01 3.67
N SER A 406 14.02 -8.60 2.70
CA SER A 406 13.71 -7.49 1.79
C SER A 406 12.80 -7.93 0.64
N VAL A 407 12.17 -6.97 -0.04
CA VAL A 407 11.28 -7.22 -1.19
C VAL A 407 11.78 -6.53 -2.46
N LEU A 408 11.37 -7.06 -3.62
CA LEU A 408 11.61 -6.47 -4.94
C LEU A 408 10.48 -5.52 -5.32
N ARG A 409 10.35 -4.39 -4.62
CA ARG A 409 9.24 -3.45 -4.80
C ARG A 409 9.35 -2.67 -6.11
N ALA A 410 8.25 -2.58 -6.86
CA ALA A 410 8.15 -1.72 -8.05
C ALA A 410 8.14 -0.22 -7.67
N ARG A 411 8.58 0.66 -8.57
CA ARG A 411 8.97 2.04 -8.25
C ARG A 411 7.80 3.02 -8.07
N LEU A 412 6.70 2.82 -8.79
CA LEU A 412 5.55 3.72 -8.81
C LEU A 412 4.39 3.09 -8.03
N PRO A 413 3.34 3.85 -7.69
CA PRO A 413 2.05 3.24 -7.37
C PRO A 413 1.50 2.49 -8.59
N GLY A 414 1.12 1.23 -8.41
CA GLY A 414 0.49 0.42 -9.46
C GLY A 414 -0.85 1.00 -9.87
N ARG A 415 -1.13 1.06 -11.18
CA ARG A 415 -2.33 1.69 -11.76
C ARG A 415 -2.90 0.84 -12.89
N PRO A 416 -4.22 0.91 -13.16
CA PRO A 416 -4.80 0.30 -14.35
C PRO A 416 -4.11 0.83 -15.60
N THR A 417 -3.95 -0.02 -16.63
CA THR A 417 -3.50 0.43 -17.95
C THR A 417 -4.57 1.30 -18.60
N ARG A 418 -4.16 2.11 -19.60
CA ARG A 418 -5.02 3.12 -20.22
C ARG A 418 -6.30 2.54 -20.84
N ASP A 419 -6.20 1.34 -21.42
CA ASP A 419 -7.30 0.68 -22.10
C ASP A 419 -8.36 0.11 -21.14
N CYS A 420 -8.01 -0.18 -19.87
CA CYS A 420 -8.99 -0.61 -18.87
C CYS A 420 -9.36 0.47 -17.85
N LEU A 421 -8.72 1.64 -17.86
CA LEU A 421 -8.88 2.70 -16.85
C LEU A 421 -10.33 3.19 -16.64
N PHE A 422 -11.19 3.08 -17.64
CA PHE A 422 -12.62 3.48 -17.56
C PHE A 422 -13.59 2.29 -17.70
N SER A 423 -13.10 1.07 -17.56
CA SER A 423 -13.91 -0.16 -17.58
C SER A 423 -14.28 -0.62 -16.16
N ASP A 424 -15.28 -1.49 -16.02
CA ASP A 424 -15.62 -2.16 -14.76
C ASP A 424 -15.15 -3.63 -14.82
N PRO A 425 -13.87 -3.92 -14.51
CA PRO A 425 -13.29 -5.25 -14.65
C PRO A 425 -13.88 -6.29 -13.69
N ALA A 426 -14.77 -5.86 -12.79
CA ALA A 426 -15.40 -6.72 -11.82
C ALA A 426 -16.78 -7.23 -12.27
N ARG A 427 -17.40 -6.62 -13.28
CA ARG A 427 -18.80 -6.89 -13.65
C ARG A 427 -19.14 -6.85 -15.13
N ASP A 428 -18.32 -6.25 -15.97
CA ASP A 428 -18.67 -6.03 -17.37
C ASP A 428 -18.65 -7.33 -18.21
N GLY A 429 -18.14 -8.43 -17.66
CA GLY A 429 -18.04 -9.72 -18.34
C GLY A 429 -17.09 -9.71 -19.55
N ALA A 430 -16.23 -8.69 -19.68
CA ALA A 430 -15.43 -8.48 -20.88
C ALA A 430 -13.98 -8.05 -20.58
N THR A 431 -13.73 -7.33 -19.49
CA THR A 431 -12.44 -6.71 -19.22
C THR A 431 -11.62 -7.49 -18.21
N LEU A 432 -10.37 -7.80 -18.59
CA LEU A 432 -9.31 -8.16 -17.65
C LEU A 432 -8.69 -6.88 -17.09
N LEU A 433 -8.54 -6.81 -15.76
CA LEU A 433 -7.81 -5.71 -15.13
C LEU A 433 -6.33 -5.88 -15.43
N LYS A 434 -5.73 -4.89 -16.10
CA LYS A 434 -4.28 -4.82 -16.31
C LYS A 434 -3.70 -3.73 -15.42
N ILE A 435 -2.73 -4.07 -14.59
CA ILE A 435 -2.06 -3.15 -13.66
C ILE A 435 -0.62 -3.01 -14.11
N TRP A 436 -0.17 -1.78 -14.38
CA TRP A 436 1.20 -1.52 -14.78
C TRP A 436 2.02 -0.84 -13.68
N ASN A 437 3.33 -1.09 -13.71
CA ASN A 437 4.33 -0.42 -12.87
C ASN A 437 5.70 -0.43 -13.56
N LEU A 438 6.70 0.21 -12.93
CA LEU A 438 8.03 0.43 -13.46
C LEU A 438 9.11 -0.12 -12.52
N ASN A 439 10.13 -0.76 -13.09
CA ASN A 439 11.40 -1.10 -12.45
C ASN A 439 12.52 -0.20 -13.01
N LYS A 440 13.77 -0.34 -12.54
CA LYS A 440 14.86 0.52 -13.05
C LYS A 440 15.18 0.28 -14.53
N PHE A 441 15.10 -0.97 -14.97
CA PHE A 441 15.53 -1.39 -16.32
C PHE A 441 14.44 -2.12 -17.12
N GLY A 442 13.18 -2.00 -16.69
CA GLY A 442 12.02 -2.56 -17.38
C GLY A 442 10.71 -2.09 -16.74
N GLY A 443 9.59 -2.56 -17.29
CA GLY A 443 8.25 -2.40 -16.73
C GLY A 443 7.62 -3.75 -16.41
N VAL A 444 6.53 -3.71 -15.64
CA VAL A 444 5.76 -4.91 -15.30
C VAL A 444 4.27 -4.64 -15.49
N VAL A 445 3.55 -5.61 -16.05
CA VAL A 445 2.09 -5.59 -16.17
C VAL A 445 1.54 -6.90 -15.61
N GLY A 446 0.75 -6.81 -14.54
CA GLY A 446 -0.09 -7.93 -14.11
C GLY A 446 -1.46 -7.85 -14.74
N VAL A 447 -1.97 -8.99 -15.17
CA VAL A 447 -3.30 -9.15 -15.76
C VAL A 447 -4.12 -10.04 -14.86
N PHE A 448 -5.32 -9.60 -14.49
CA PHE A 448 -6.16 -10.25 -13.48
C PHE A 448 -7.61 -10.35 -13.97
N ASN A 449 -8.22 -11.52 -13.79
CA ASN A 449 -9.66 -11.67 -13.97
C ASN A 449 -10.39 -11.35 -12.65
N CYS A 450 -10.94 -10.13 -12.56
CA CYS A 450 -11.65 -9.63 -11.39
C CYS A 450 -13.17 -9.90 -11.39
N GLN A 451 -13.70 -10.64 -12.37
CA GLN A 451 -15.14 -10.78 -12.56
C GLN A 451 -15.82 -11.53 -11.39
N GLY A 452 -17.14 -11.36 -11.26
CA GLY A 452 -18.01 -12.19 -10.42
C GLY A 452 -18.48 -11.55 -9.12
N ALA A 453 -17.77 -10.53 -8.62
CA ALA A 453 -18.16 -9.81 -7.41
C ALA A 453 -18.10 -8.29 -7.58
N GLY A 454 -18.90 -7.55 -6.81
CA GLY A 454 -18.90 -6.09 -6.87
C GLY A 454 -19.74 -5.45 -5.77
N TRP A 455 -19.48 -4.17 -5.51
CA TRP A 455 -20.29 -3.32 -4.64
C TRP A 455 -21.76 -3.22 -5.08
N CYS A 456 -22.70 -3.69 -4.26
CA CYS A 456 -24.12 -3.56 -4.50
C CYS A 456 -24.65 -2.25 -3.87
N ARG A 457 -25.05 -1.28 -4.71
CA ARG A 457 -25.56 0.03 -4.24
C ARG A 457 -26.85 -0.04 -3.43
N VAL A 458 -27.69 -1.07 -3.65
CA VAL A 458 -28.93 -1.27 -2.90
C VAL A 458 -28.64 -1.85 -1.53
N ALA A 459 -27.81 -2.90 -1.50
CA ALA A 459 -27.50 -3.62 -0.27
C ALA A 459 -26.38 -2.99 0.57
N LYS A 460 -25.67 -1.99 0.02
CA LYS A 460 -24.54 -1.30 0.64
C LYS A 460 -23.46 -2.26 1.15
N LYS A 461 -23.17 -3.28 0.33
CA LYS A 461 -22.11 -4.27 0.59
C LYS A 461 -21.61 -4.89 -0.70
N THR A 462 -20.41 -5.42 -0.66
CA THR A 462 -19.86 -6.26 -1.73
C THR A 462 -20.64 -7.58 -1.80
N ARG A 463 -20.95 -8.03 -3.02
CA ARG A 463 -21.68 -9.28 -3.27
C ARG A 463 -21.12 -10.01 -4.47
N VAL A 464 -21.09 -11.33 -4.38
CA VAL A 464 -20.98 -12.21 -5.55
C VAL A 464 -22.27 -12.09 -6.33
N HIS A 465 -22.19 -11.66 -7.59
CA HIS A 465 -23.31 -11.60 -8.53
C HIS A 465 -23.21 -12.69 -9.60
N ASP A 466 -22.01 -13.22 -9.83
CA ASP A 466 -21.75 -14.40 -10.64
C ASP A 466 -20.69 -15.25 -9.93
N ALA A 467 -21.07 -16.47 -9.52
CA ALA A 467 -20.20 -17.38 -8.78
C ALA A 467 -19.26 -18.19 -9.70
N SER A 468 -19.43 -18.10 -11.02
CA SER A 468 -18.61 -18.83 -11.99
C SER A 468 -18.43 -18.00 -13.26
N PRO A 469 -17.82 -16.81 -13.16
CA PRO A 469 -17.67 -15.94 -14.30
C PRO A 469 -16.76 -16.58 -15.36
N GLY A 470 -17.05 -16.24 -16.61
CA GLY A 470 -16.39 -16.82 -17.77
C GLY A 470 -14.90 -16.50 -17.86
N THR A 471 -14.22 -17.28 -18.69
CA THR A 471 -12.86 -17.00 -19.14
C THR A 471 -12.86 -15.78 -20.05
N LEU A 472 -11.94 -14.85 -19.82
CA LEU A 472 -11.75 -13.65 -20.64
C LEU A 472 -10.41 -13.69 -21.35
N THR A 473 -10.34 -13.04 -22.51
CA THR A 473 -9.10 -12.88 -23.29
C THR A 473 -8.80 -11.39 -23.48
N ALA A 474 -7.55 -11.00 -23.26
CA ALA A 474 -7.07 -9.66 -23.57
C ALA A 474 -5.73 -9.73 -24.32
N ALA A 475 -5.25 -8.57 -24.78
CA ALA A 475 -3.93 -8.43 -25.35
C ALA A 475 -3.08 -7.49 -24.48
N VAL A 476 -1.80 -7.85 -24.29
CA VAL A 476 -0.82 -7.10 -23.50
C VAL A 476 0.31 -6.64 -24.39
N ARG A 477 0.78 -5.40 -24.19
CA ARG A 477 1.85 -4.79 -25.00
C ARG A 477 2.89 -4.14 -24.09
N ALA A 478 4.11 -3.95 -24.61
CA ALA A 478 5.14 -3.18 -23.91
C ALA A 478 4.69 -1.74 -23.59
N ALA A 479 3.89 -1.13 -24.47
CA ALA A 479 3.31 0.20 -24.28
C ALA A 479 2.19 0.27 -23.23
N ASP A 480 1.72 -0.86 -22.70
CA ASP A 480 0.79 -0.87 -21.56
C ASP A 480 1.49 -0.37 -20.27
N VAL A 481 2.82 -0.46 -20.22
CA VAL A 481 3.65 0.27 -19.26
C VAL A 481 3.83 1.69 -19.77
N ASP A 482 2.97 2.61 -19.32
CA ASP A 482 2.90 3.98 -19.86
C ASP A 482 4.24 4.74 -19.81
N ALA A 483 5.07 4.47 -18.80
CA ALA A 483 6.37 5.11 -18.59
C ALA A 483 7.58 4.23 -19.01
N ILE A 484 7.41 3.19 -19.81
CA ILE A 484 8.48 2.23 -20.13
C ILE A 484 9.72 2.86 -20.78
N SER A 485 9.56 3.94 -21.54
CA SER A 485 10.69 4.66 -22.15
C SER A 485 11.66 5.21 -21.11
N ALA A 486 11.19 5.51 -19.88
CA ALA A 486 12.03 5.96 -18.78
C ALA A 486 12.94 4.85 -18.21
N ALA A 487 12.72 3.59 -18.56
CA ALA A 487 13.57 2.46 -18.17
C ALA A 487 14.58 2.03 -19.27
N ALA A 488 14.52 2.66 -20.44
CA ALA A 488 15.48 2.42 -21.52
C ALA A 488 16.78 3.21 -21.31
N ALA A 489 17.93 2.66 -21.74
CA ALA A 489 19.23 3.33 -21.65
C ALA A 489 19.40 4.50 -22.64
N ALA A 490 18.63 4.49 -23.72
CA ALA A 490 18.63 5.47 -24.80
C ALA A 490 17.19 5.69 -25.28
N GLU A 491 17.01 6.51 -26.31
CA GLU A 491 15.68 6.68 -26.93
C GLU A 491 15.12 5.33 -27.37
N TRP A 492 14.03 4.90 -26.73
CA TRP A 492 13.48 3.58 -26.91
C TRP A 492 12.85 3.43 -28.30
N THR A 493 13.35 2.48 -29.09
CA THR A 493 12.84 2.19 -30.43
C THR A 493 11.44 1.57 -30.42
N GLY A 494 10.95 1.13 -29.25
CA GLY A 494 9.68 0.41 -29.10
C GLY A 494 9.83 -1.11 -29.01
N ASP A 495 11.03 -1.64 -29.28
CA ASP A 495 11.31 -3.07 -29.19
C ASP A 495 11.61 -3.46 -27.74
N ALA A 496 11.03 -4.57 -27.31
CA ALA A 496 11.19 -5.10 -25.96
C ALA A 496 11.21 -6.63 -26.01
N VAL A 497 11.61 -7.26 -24.92
CA VAL A 497 11.26 -8.64 -24.63
C VAL A 497 10.19 -8.68 -23.54
N ALA A 498 9.33 -9.69 -23.59
CA ALA A 498 8.32 -9.96 -22.57
C ALA A 498 8.57 -11.32 -21.95
N TYR A 499 8.77 -11.35 -20.64
CA TYR A 499 8.79 -12.60 -19.88
C TYR A 499 7.47 -12.79 -19.13
N ALA A 500 6.72 -13.84 -19.48
CA ALA A 500 5.47 -14.23 -18.84
C ALA A 500 5.77 -15.17 -17.66
N HIS A 501 5.49 -14.72 -16.44
CA HIS A 501 5.93 -15.40 -15.21
C HIS A 501 5.24 -16.75 -15.00
N CYS A 502 3.92 -16.83 -15.16
CA CYS A 502 3.18 -18.08 -14.92
C CYS A 502 3.41 -19.09 -16.05
N ALA A 503 3.46 -18.61 -17.30
CA ALA A 503 3.81 -19.45 -18.45
C ALA A 503 5.29 -19.88 -18.46
N GLY A 504 6.19 -19.09 -17.89
CA GLY A 504 7.64 -19.32 -17.93
C GLY A 504 8.26 -19.06 -19.30
N GLU A 505 7.62 -18.23 -20.14
CA GLU A 505 7.97 -18.03 -21.55
C GLU A 505 8.58 -16.64 -21.81
N LEU A 506 9.59 -16.58 -22.66
CA LEU A 506 10.21 -15.35 -23.15
C LEU A 506 9.87 -15.12 -24.61
N VAL A 507 9.40 -13.91 -24.94
CA VAL A 507 9.08 -13.52 -26.32
C VAL A 507 9.72 -12.19 -26.67
N ARG A 508 10.40 -12.12 -27.81
CA ARG A 508 10.85 -10.86 -28.41
C ARG A 508 9.68 -10.16 -29.10
N LEU A 509 9.43 -8.91 -28.71
CA LEU A 509 8.32 -8.11 -29.19
C LEU A 509 8.82 -6.88 -29.97
N PRO A 510 8.60 -6.84 -31.29
CA PRO A 510 8.75 -5.62 -32.07
C PRO A 510 7.79 -4.51 -31.59
N ARG A 511 8.12 -3.26 -31.89
CA ARG A 511 7.24 -2.10 -31.62
C ARG A 511 5.79 -2.38 -32.00
N GLY A 512 4.90 -2.25 -31.01
CA GLY A 512 3.44 -2.36 -31.20
C GLY A 512 2.88 -3.78 -31.22
N ALA A 513 3.73 -4.80 -31.17
CA ALA A 513 3.31 -6.19 -31.04
C ALA A 513 2.57 -6.43 -29.71
N ALA A 514 1.70 -7.43 -29.69
CA ALA A 514 0.87 -7.76 -28.53
C ALA A 514 0.85 -9.28 -28.28
N ILE A 515 0.78 -9.66 -27.01
CA ILE A 515 0.67 -11.05 -26.56
C ILE A 515 -0.78 -11.30 -26.10
N PRO A 516 -1.47 -12.33 -26.61
CA PRO A 516 -2.77 -12.72 -26.10
C PRO A 516 -2.63 -13.39 -24.73
N VAL A 517 -3.56 -13.10 -23.81
CA VAL A 517 -3.64 -13.76 -22.50
C VAL A 517 -5.10 -14.13 -22.22
N THR A 518 -5.33 -15.34 -21.74
CA THR A 518 -6.67 -15.89 -21.50
C THR A 518 -6.74 -16.41 -20.07
N LEU A 519 -7.65 -15.86 -19.26
CA LEU A 519 -7.72 -16.10 -17.82
C LEU A 519 -9.15 -16.41 -17.37
N GLY A 520 -9.32 -17.51 -16.63
CA GLY A 520 -10.52 -17.78 -15.84
C GLY A 520 -10.62 -16.91 -14.59
N ALA A 521 -11.73 -17.01 -13.87
CA ALA A 521 -11.97 -16.29 -12.62
C ALA A 521 -10.83 -16.47 -11.62
N LEU A 522 -10.38 -15.39 -10.95
CA LEU A 522 -9.28 -15.40 -9.97
C LEU A 522 -7.93 -15.91 -10.52
N GLN A 523 -7.79 -16.05 -11.84
CA GLN A 523 -6.49 -16.30 -12.46
C GLN A 523 -5.80 -14.99 -12.80
N TYR A 524 -4.48 -15.07 -12.92
CA TYR A 524 -3.63 -13.94 -13.24
C TYR A 524 -2.44 -14.37 -14.12
N GLU A 525 -1.78 -13.40 -14.74
CA GLU A 525 -0.46 -13.53 -15.36
C GLU A 525 0.35 -12.24 -15.10
N ILE A 526 1.67 -12.33 -15.03
CA ILE A 526 2.58 -11.18 -14.91
C ILE A 526 3.54 -11.16 -16.09
N PHE A 527 3.54 -10.07 -16.83
CA PHE A 527 4.46 -9.80 -17.93
C PHE A 527 5.52 -8.80 -17.51
N HIS A 528 6.79 -9.17 -17.66
CA HIS A 528 7.93 -8.28 -17.49
C HIS A 528 8.39 -7.78 -18.85
N PHE A 529 8.21 -6.50 -19.14
CA PHE A 529 8.61 -5.87 -20.39
C PHE A 529 9.95 -5.17 -20.24
N CYS A 530 10.97 -5.68 -20.92
CA CYS A 530 12.33 -5.16 -20.81
C CYS A 530 12.77 -4.56 -22.16
N PRO A 531 13.01 -3.25 -22.24
CA PRO A 531 13.50 -2.60 -23.46
C PRO A 531 14.78 -3.26 -24.00
N VAL A 532 14.80 -3.56 -25.30
CA VAL A 532 15.98 -4.14 -25.94
C VAL A 532 17.10 -3.10 -26.04
N ARG A 533 18.32 -3.53 -25.73
CA ARG A 533 19.58 -2.78 -25.82
C ARG A 533 20.47 -3.46 -26.86
N VAL A 534 21.39 -2.70 -27.47
CA VAL A 534 22.36 -3.24 -28.42
C VAL A 534 23.76 -3.11 -27.84
N ILE A 535 24.48 -4.23 -27.75
CA ILE A 535 25.91 -4.27 -27.45
C ILE A 535 26.64 -3.92 -28.75
N ALA A 536 26.83 -2.61 -28.98
CA ALA A 536 27.22 -2.06 -30.28
C ALA A 536 28.48 -2.69 -30.90
N ILE A 537 29.47 -3.05 -30.06
CA ILE A 537 30.72 -3.67 -30.52
C ILE A 537 30.49 -5.08 -31.11
N ALA A 538 29.48 -5.81 -30.62
CA ALA A 538 29.19 -7.18 -31.02
C ALA A 538 27.94 -7.32 -31.92
N GLY A 539 27.12 -6.27 -32.05
CA GLY A 539 25.83 -6.33 -32.75
C GLY A 539 24.82 -7.27 -32.08
N VAL A 540 25.00 -7.58 -30.80
CA VAL A 540 24.15 -8.49 -30.03
C VAL A 540 23.07 -7.68 -29.29
N GLU A 541 21.84 -8.15 -29.35
CA GLU A 541 20.74 -7.57 -28.59
C GLU A 541 20.65 -8.18 -27.20
N PHE A 542 20.29 -7.34 -26.23
CA PHE A 542 20.29 -7.68 -24.81
C PHE A 542 19.12 -7.03 -24.08
N ALA A 543 18.52 -7.73 -23.10
CA ALA A 543 17.63 -7.11 -22.13
C ALA A 543 17.69 -7.82 -20.76
N PRO A 544 17.82 -7.09 -19.64
CA PRO A 544 17.83 -7.69 -18.31
C PRO A 544 16.41 -8.01 -17.85
N ILE A 545 16.12 -9.26 -17.49
CA ILE A 545 14.79 -9.66 -16.98
C ILE A 545 14.77 -9.61 -15.45
N GLY A 546 15.77 -10.18 -14.78
CA GLY A 546 15.89 -10.21 -13.33
C GLY A 546 15.68 -11.60 -12.72
N LEU A 547 15.21 -11.68 -11.47
CA LEU A 547 14.97 -12.97 -10.80
C LEU A 547 13.65 -13.59 -11.28
N ILE A 548 13.71 -14.48 -12.26
CA ILE A 548 12.55 -14.94 -13.04
C ILE A 548 11.53 -15.76 -12.23
N ASP A 549 11.94 -16.28 -11.06
CA ASP A 549 11.07 -16.98 -10.11
C ASP A 549 10.31 -16.03 -9.15
N MET A 550 10.62 -14.74 -9.17
CA MET A 550 9.95 -13.72 -8.35
C MET A 550 8.81 -13.07 -9.13
N PHE A 551 7.73 -12.69 -8.43
CA PHE A 551 6.61 -12.01 -9.08
C PHE A 551 6.97 -10.65 -9.69
N ASN A 552 7.95 -9.94 -9.13
CA ASN A 552 8.51 -8.73 -9.73
C ASN A 552 10.01 -8.93 -10.04
N ALA A 553 10.30 -9.77 -11.03
CA ALA A 553 11.65 -10.18 -11.42
C ALA A 553 12.60 -9.00 -11.64
N GLY A 554 12.14 -8.00 -12.42
CA GLY A 554 12.92 -6.82 -12.79
C GLY A 554 13.27 -5.90 -11.62
N GLY A 555 12.61 -6.05 -10.47
CA GLY A 555 12.94 -5.33 -9.24
C GLY A 555 14.30 -5.74 -8.65
N ALA A 556 14.89 -6.84 -9.11
CA ALA A 556 16.21 -7.30 -8.69
C ALA A 556 17.38 -6.55 -9.36
N VAL A 557 17.15 -5.92 -10.51
CA VAL A 557 18.23 -5.30 -11.30
C VAL A 557 18.44 -3.85 -10.87
N GLU A 558 19.58 -3.57 -10.24
CA GLU A 558 19.89 -2.28 -9.61
C GLU A 558 20.79 -1.39 -10.47
N GLU A 559 21.68 -1.99 -11.27
CA GLU A 559 22.58 -1.37 -12.24
C GLU A 559 22.71 -2.27 -13.48
N CYS A 560 22.96 -1.68 -14.66
CA CYS A 560 23.11 -2.42 -15.92
C CYS A 560 23.88 -1.59 -16.95
N ASP A 561 25.12 -2.01 -17.23
CA ASP A 561 26.07 -1.33 -18.08
C ASP A 561 26.59 -2.25 -19.19
N VAL A 562 26.81 -1.68 -20.37
CA VAL A 562 27.47 -2.39 -21.48
C VAL A 562 28.97 -2.28 -21.29
N ILE A 563 29.68 -3.41 -21.29
CA ILE A 563 31.13 -3.50 -21.17
C ILE A 563 31.75 -3.92 -22.50
N GLY A 564 32.96 -3.44 -22.79
CA GLY A 564 33.71 -3.84 -23.97
C GLY A 564 35.06 -3.15 -24.06
N ASP A 565 36.01 -3.85 -24.66
CA ASP A 565 37.34 -3.31 -24.97
C ASP A 565 37.48 -3.27 -26.49
N VAL A 566 37.55 -2.04 -27.02
CA VAL A 566 37.63 -1.75 -28.47
C VAL A 566 38.81 -2.46 -29.11
N ASP A 567 39.88 -2.70 -28.36
CA ASP A 567 41.11 -3.32 -28.85
C ASP A 567 41.03 -4.86 -28.89
N SER A 568 40.15 -5.48 -28.09
CA SER A 568 39.99 -6.94 -28.03
C SER A 568 38.84 -7.48 -28.90
N GLY A 569 37.94 -6.61 -29.37
CA GLY A 569 36.71 -6.99 -30.06
C GLY A 569 35.68 -7.72 -29.19
N GLY A 570 35.98 -7.91 -27.89
CA GLY A 570 35.08 -8.53 -26.92
C GLY A 570 34.09 -7.54 -26.34
N GLY A 571 32.83 -7.96 -26.21
CA GLY A 571 31.75 -7.17 -25.62
C GLY A 571 30.99 -7.95 -24.56
N GLY A 572 30.15 -7.26 -23.81
CA GLY A 572 29.31 -7.90 -22.81
C GLY A 572 28.44 -6.90 -22.06
N VAL A 573 27.84 -7.40 -20.99
CA VAL A 573 27.07 -6.59 -20.04
C VAL A 573 27.45 -6.95 -18.62
N GLU A 574 27.48 -5.94 -17.77
CA GLU A 574 27.67 -6.06 -16.33
C GLU A 574 26.43 -5.51 -15.62
N MET A 575 25.96 -6.22 -14.60
CA MET A 575 24.77 -5.86 -13.84
C MET A 575 25.02 -5.99 -12.34
N ARG A 576 24.33 -5.16 -11.56
CA ARG A 576 24.16 -5.37 -10.11
C ARG A 576 22.79 -5.97 -9.86
N VAL A 577 22.75 -7.16 -9.27
CA VAL A 577 21.52 -7.92 -9.05
C VAL A 577 21.35 -8.25 -7.56
N ARG A 578 20.21 -7.89 -6.98
CA ARG A 578 19.86 -8.18 -5.58
C ARG A 578 19.01 -9.44 -5.48
N GLY A 579 19.37 -10.33 -4.55
CA GLY A 579 18.64 -11.55 -4.23
C GLY A 579 19.38 -12.83 -4.60
N CYS A 580 18.64 -13.92 -4.83
CA CYS A 580 19.18 -15.24 -5.15
C CYS A 580 18.20 -16.04 -6.02
N GLY A 581 18.63 -17.20 -6.52
CA GLY A 581 17.83 -18.05 -7.42
C GLY A 581 18.16 -17.79 -8.89
N ARG A 582 17.26 -18.20 -9.79
CA ARG A 582 17.47 -18.06 -11.23
C ARG A 582 17.38 -16.61 -11.66
N PHE A 583 18.50 -16.05 -12.10
CA PHE A 583 18.57 -14.78 -12.81
C PHE A 583 18.44 -15.02 -14.32
N GLY A 584 17.51 -14.31 -14.96
CA GLY A 584 17.25 -14.38 -16.39
C GLY A 584 17.61 -13.09 -17.13
N ALA A 585 18.09 -13.24 -18.36
CA ALA A 585 18.25 -12.15 -19.32
C ALA A 585 18.00 -12.65 -20.75
N TYR A 586 17.63 -11.75 -21.66
CA TYR A 586 17.57 -12.04 -23.09
C TYR A 586 18.90 -11.69 -23.75
N LEU A 587 19.43 -12.60 -24.56
CA LEU A 587 20.50 -12.34 -25.54
C LEU A 587 20.15 -12.95 -26.91
N SER A 588 20.31 -12.16 -27.97
CA SER A 588 20.08 -12.65 -29.36
C SER A 588 21.12 -13.66 -29.85
N ARG A 589 22.17 -13.91 -29.08
CA ARG A 589 23.23 -14.88 -29.36
C ARG A 589 23.66 -15.56 -28.06
N ARG A 590 23.97 -16.86 -28.16
CA ARG A 590 24.53 -17.64 -27.04
C ARG A 590 25.73 -16.93 -26.40
N PRO A 591 25.75 -16.71 -25.07
CA PRO A 591 26.90 -16.18 -24.37
C PRO A 591 28.16 -17.02 -24.58
N ALA A 592 29.32 -16.38 -24.58
CA ALA A 592 30.61 -17.07 -24.50
C ALA A 592 30.87 -17.60 -23.09
N ARG A 593 30.56 -16.79 -22.06
CA ARG A 593 30.59 -17.17 -20.64
C ARG A 593 29.72 -16.23 -19.80
N CYS A 594 29.38 -16.67 -18.60
CA CYS A 594 28.72 -15.87 -17.57
C CYS A 594 29.58 -15.86 -16.30
N GLU A 595 29.55 -14.75 -15.57
CA GLU A 595 30.32 -14.56 -14.34
C GLU A 595 29.40 -14.05 -13.21
N VAL A 596 29.66 -14.49 -11.98
CA VAL A 596 29.06 -13.96 -10.75
C VAL A 596 30.19 -13.57 -9.81
N ASP A 597 30.28 -12.28 -9.48
CA ASP A 597 31.37 -11.66 -8.73
C ASP A 597 32.78 -11.92 -9.31
N GLY A 598 32.84 -12.15 -10.62
CA GLY A 598 34.08 -12.40 -11.37
C GLY A 598 34.46 -13.87 -11.47
N ASP A 599 33.73 -14.77 -10.80
CA ASP A 599 33.88 -16.21 -10.96
C ASP A 599 33.01 -16.70 -12.12
N GLU A 600 33.59 -17.46 -13.06
CA GLU A 600 32.87 -18.07 -14.17
C GLU A 600 31.87 -19.12 -13.63
N VAL A 601 30.64 -19.06 -14.13
CA VAL A 601 29.55 -19.95 -13.71
C VAL A 601 28.86 -20.61 -14.90
N ASP A 602 28.30 -21.79 -14.66
CA ASP A 602 27.44 -22.45 -15.64
C ASP A 602 26.18 -21.61 -15.92
N PHE A 603 25.75 -21.63 -17.17
CA PHE A 603 24.52 -20.96 -17.60
C PHE A 603 23.70 -21.87 -18.53
N ALA A 604 22.38 -21.70 -18.49
CA ALA A 604 21.48 -22.24 -19.50
C ALA A 604 21.25 -21.19 -20.59
N TYR A 605 21.16 -21.64 -21.85
CA TYR A 605 20.74 -20.80 -22.97
C TYR A 605 19.74 -21.55 -23.84
N ASP A 606 18.58 -20.95 -24.05
CA ASP A 606 17.56 -21.40 -24.99
C ASP A 606 17.82 -20.74 -26.36
N ASP A 607 18.20 -21.55 -27.35
CA ASP A 607 18.53 -21.09 -28.70
C ASP A 607 17.28 -20.58 -29.47
N ASP A 608 16.07 -20.98 -29.08
CA ASP A 608 14.83 -20.56 -29.74
C ASP A 608 14.34 -19.20 -29.20
N THR A 609 14.43 -18.98 -27.88
CA THR A 609 13.91 -17.76 -27.24
C THR A 609 14.99 -16.72 -26.94
N GLY A 610 16.26 -17.12 -26.87
CA GLY A 610 17.38 -16.29 -26.45
C GLY A 610 17.45 -16.08 -24.93
N LEU A 611 16.73 -16.87 -24.12
CA LEU A 611 16.77 -16.78 -22.67
C LEU A 611 18.09 -17.36 -22.14
N VAL A 612 18.87 -16.51 -21.48
CA VAL A 612 20.00 -16.92 -20.65
C VAL A 612 19.54 -17.00 -19.20
N ALA A 613 19.91 -18.07 -18.50
CA ALA A 613 19.66 -18.20 -17.06
C ALA A 613 20.94 -18.59 -16.29
N VAL A 614 21.18 -17.89 -15.19
CA VAL A 614 22.31 -18.08 -14.27
C VAL A 614 21.77 -18.25 -12.85
N GLU A 615 22.33 -19.19 -12.08
CA GLU A 615 21.94 -19.40 -10.68
C GLU A 615 22.71 -18.45 -9.76
N LEU A 616 22.00 -17.62 -8.99
CA LEU A 616 22.60 -16.75 -7.99
C LEU A 616 22.52 -17.39 -6.59
N PRO A 617 23.65 -17.51 -5.87
CA PRO A 617 23.64 -18.12 -4.55
C PRO A 617 22.93 -17.24 -3.50
N VAL A 618 22.57 -17.87 -2.38
CA VAL A 618 21.99 -17.15 -1.25
C VAL A 618 23.06 -16.25 -0.61
N PRO A 619 22.86 -14.92 -0.56
CA PRO A 619 23.86 -14.03 0.00
C PRO A 619 23.96 -14.15 1.53
N GLU A 620 25.17 -14.07 2.07
CA GLU A 620 25.40 -14.04 3.53
C GLU A 620 25.11 -12.65 4.12
N LYS A 621 25.24 -11.59 3.32
CA LYS A 621 25.05 -10.20 3.72
C LYS A 621 23.67 -9.70 3.27
N GLU A 622 23.01 -8.96 4.15
CA GLU A 622 21.75 -8.29 3.82
C GLU A 622 21.98 -7.25 2.72
N MET A 623 21.01 -7.09 1.82
CA MET A 623 21.06 -6.18 0.67
C MET A 623 22.30 -6.38 -0.23
N TYR A 624 22.86 -7.60 -0.26
CA TYR A 624 23.97 -7.90 -1.17
C TYR A 624 23.55 -7.76 -2.64
N MET A 625 24.46 -7.24 -3.44
CA MET A 625 24.27 -7.07 -4.89
C MET A 625 25.37 -7.83 -5.63
N TRP A 626 24.99 -8.96 -6.22
CA TRP A 626 25.83 -9.75 -7.10
C TRP A 626 26.24 -8.90 -8.31
N LYS A 627 27.53 -8.95 -8.66
CA LYS A 627 28.02 -8.47 -9.95
C LYS A 627 27.85 -9.59 -10.97
N VAL A 628 26.88 -9.47 -11.87
CA VAL A 628 26.60 -10.49 -12.91
C VAL A 628 27.16 -10.01 -14.24
N GLY A 629 28.08 -10.78 -14.82
CA GLY A 629 28.67 -10.54 -16.14
C GLY A 629 28.14 -11.51 -17.19
N ILE A 630 27.80 -11.03 -18.38
CA ILE A 630 27.50 -11.87 -19.55
C ILE A 630 28.36 -11.39 -20.72
N HIS A 631 29.20 -12.27 -21.24
CA HIS A 631 30.20 -11.95 -22.27
C HIS A 631 29.82 -12.59 -23.61
N VAL A 632 30.04 -11.86 -24.72
CA VAL A 632 29.64 -12.26 -26.09
C VAL A 632 30.79 -12.27 -27.08
#